data_AF-A0A9N7RLL5-F1
#
_entry.id   AF-A0A9N7RLL5-F1
#
_cell.length_a   1.000
_cell.length_b   1.000
_cell.length_c   1.000
_cell.angle_alpha   90.00
_cell.angle_beta   90.00
_cell.angle_gamma   90.00
#
_symmetry.space_group_name_H-M   'P 1'
#
loop_
_entity.id
_entity.type
_entity.pdbx_description
1 polymer ?
#
loop_
_entity_poly.entity_id
_entity_poly.type
_entity_poly.pdbx_seq_one_letter_code
_entity_poly.pdbx_strand_id
1 'polypeptide(L)'
;MFGFSVRTWQNGFGSPKSVGSPVSVSSPARPESPGGTNSPKVDVGEIDTRAPFESVKAAVSLFGEVVSPRARPVTKKTKAEEQRLLEKETQHHMILRELDYYKEKLRQTESARAHASRDLQQAHRTVHELTNKLDSLSESKQSAIRAADEARLLAGSLEARRAHLGSEAWKLDVDSERESYRASASQLIAAKQDLTTLRQDVDSALDAKLAAFHEAEDARHVTRANLEKKNRLLFEVFNIRDTLDQVRAAARRAEEEHLRLVAEREIYVLVHKSAREFGEQEIQRLINERGPNDGEKNFEEKLEEVNEAVKVLREQLNEVRTGDLSLLHDAVSRLDSAKRELGEISEEENSSRANGRALDSEVECVMREKSEYEEKAREAESGLEARRAELERKKDELREAKKSRGVLDEMRAELDNILRETERYQREADGVREEIEQLSREADEANDGAREIEGRLEAAMLEAEAAKRAERVAGEKIHEESPRGDEVGPTRVGVGGSSRRIRLAPEELESMERKIEECRRRAEERVAGLAAEAEVAAAGEEEVRKKVEKMTGEIEGMRVEIEEALKRAEVAEGAKKMVEEEMYRWRREAADVDEPAGSSSGVVSGEK
;
A
#
# COMPACT_ATOMS: atom_id res chain seq x y z
N MET A 1 24.23 10.39 -11.19
CA MET A 1 24.61 11.35 -10.13
C MET A 1 23.42 12.27 -9.90
N PHE A 2 22.95 12.47 -8.67
CA PHE A 2 21.88 13.45 -8.39
C PHE A 2 22.45 14.66 -7.65
N GLY A 3 22.32 15.83 -8.26
CA GLY A 3 22.81 17.09 -7.69
C GLY A 3 21.82 17.65 -6.67
N PHE A 4 22.25 17.79 -5.42
CA PHE A 4 21.48 18.49 -4.39
C PHE A 4 21.59 20.01 -4.57
N SER A 5 20.46 20.70 -4.64
CA SER A 5 20.41 22.17 -4.60
C SER A 5 20.40 22.65 -3.15
N VAL A 6 21.42 23.40 -2.75
CA VAL A 6 21.54 23.95 -1.40
C VAL A 6 20.78 25.28 -1.30
N ARG A 7 19.78 25.36 -0.42
CA ARG A 7 19.23 26.64 0.06
C ARG A 7 19.64 26.86 1.52
N THR A 8 20.59 27.76 1.73
CA THR A 8 20.95 28.27 3.05
C THR A 8 19.94 29.32 3.50
N TRP A 9 19.22 29.08 4.60
CA TRP A 9 18.43 30.12 5.30
C TRP A 9 18.86 30.29 6.76
N GLN A 10 18.57 31.47 7.30
CA GLN A 10 19.30 32.14 8.37
C GLN A 10 19.05 31.63 9.80
N ASN A 11 19.99 32.00 10.68
CA ASN A 11 19.93 31.91 12.14
C ASN A 11 18.56 32.29 12.74
N GLY A 12 18.10 31.50 13.72
CA GLY A 12 17.06 31.86 14.67
C GLY A 12 17.37 31.29 16.05
N PHE A 13 17.74 32.14 17.01
CA PHE A 13 17.91 31.74 18.42
C PHE A 13 16.54 31.39 19.05
N GLY A 14 16.45 30.25 19.74
CA GLY A 14 15.25 29.87 20.49
C GLY A 14 15.54 28.82 21.56
N SER A 15 15.61 29.24 22.82
CA SER A 15 15.67 28.32 23.96
C SER A 15 14.27 27.81 24.34
N PRO A 16 14.13 26.55 24.77
CA PRO A 16 13.08 26.14 25.70
C PRO A 16 13.62 26.04 27.13
N LYS A 17 12.81 26.47 28.10
CA LYS A 17 13.09 26.39 29.54
C LYS A 17 12.62 25.05 30.13
N SER A 18 13.22 24.66 31.25
CA SER A 18 12.80 23.55 32.10
C SER A 18 11.51 23.84 32.90
N VAL A 19 10.52 22.95 32.82
CA VAL A 19 9.52 22.59 33.87
C VAL A 19 9.01 21.18 33.47
N GLY A 20 8.80 20.18 34.33
CA GLY A 20 9.07 20.00 35.76
C GLY A 20 8.54 18.63 36.23
N SER A 21 8.92 18.18 37.43
CA SER A 21 8.24 17.10 38.19
C SER A 21 7.68 17.72 39.47
N PRO A 22 6.55 17.25 40.03
CA PRO A 22 6.55 16.11 40.98
C PRO A 22 5.34 15.16 40.70
N VAL A 23 4.98 14.09 41.44
CA VAL A 23 4.85 13.83 42.90
C VAL A 23 5.01 12.32 43.20
N SER A 24 5.28 11.98 44.47
CA SER A 24 5.64 10.67 45.03
C SER A 24 4.51 9.99 45.86
N VAL A 25 4.87 8.99 46.69
CA VAL A 25 4.05 8.22 47.69
C VAL A 25 3.39 6.95 47.09
N SER A 26 3.49 5.71 47.62
CA SER A 26 3.87 5.16 48.95
C SER A 26 4.49 3.74 48.89
N SER A 27 5.12 3.28 49.99
CA SER A 27 5.54 1.88 50.29
C SER A 27 4.58 1.23 51.32
N PRO A 28 4.61 -0.09 51.66
CA PRO A 28 5.72 -0.85 52.28
C PRO A 28 5.93 -2.27 51.64
N ALA A 29 6.74 -3.24 52.11
CA ALA A 29 7.40 -3.50 53.40
C ALA A 29 8.73 -4.31 53.26
N ARG A 30 9.44 -4.50 54.39
CA ARG A 30 10.71 -5.23 54.59
C ARG A 30 10.50 -6.37 55.63
N PRO A 31 11.31 -7.45 55.74
CA PRO A 31 12.66 -7.49 56.35
C PRO A 31 13.69 -8.25 55.45
N GLU A 32 15.01 -8.40 55.69
CA GLU A 32 15.91 -7.98 56.78
C GLU A 32 17.36 -7.69 56.25
N SER A 33 18.41 -7.75 57.09
CA SER A 33 19.79 -7.22 56.88
C SER A 33 20.85 -8.26 57.37
N PRO A 34 22.18 -8.00 57.54
CA PRO A 34 22.99 -6.77 57.34
C PRO A 34 24.39 -6.94 56.67
N GLY A 35 25.10 -5.82 56.50
CA GLY A 35 26.54 -5.69 56.21
C GLY A 35 26.79 -4.69 55.07
N GLY A 36 27.29 -3.47 55.26
CA GLY A 36 28.15 -2.93 56.32
C GLY A 36 29.26 -2.10 55.66
N THR A 37 28.93 -1.00 54.96
CA THR A 37 29.04 0.41 55.43
C THR A 37 30.37 1.12 55.09
N ASN A 38 30.23 2.35 54.56
CA ASN A 38 31.14 3.51 54.62
C ASN A 38 32.26 3.67 53.57
N SER A 39 31.99 4.53 52.57
CA SER A 39 32.92 5.55 52.06
C SER A 39 33.26 6.57 53.18
N PRO A 40 34.31 7.45 53.11
CA PRO A 40 34.46 8.42 52.01
C PRO A 40 35.87 9.02 51.69
N LYS A 41 35.87 9.85 50.62
CA LYS A 41 36.66 11.09 50.39
C LYS A 41 38.17 11.03 50.04
N VAL A 42 38.51 12.09 49.30
CA VAL A 42 39.81 12.53 48.77
C VAL A 42 40.74 12.96 49.90
N ASP A 43 42.05 12.71 49.76
CA ASP A 43 43.07 13.52 50.42
C ASP A 43 44.32 13.73 49.53
N VAL A 44 45.08 14.77 49.82
CA VAL A 44 46.20 15.30 49.03
C VAL A 44 47.53 14.84 49.63
N GLY A 45 48.44 14.29 48.81
CA GLY A 45 49.73 13.79 49.27
C GLY A 45 50.77 14.89 49.51
N GLU A 46 50.90 15.35 50.75
CA GLU A 46 52.06 16.11 51.23
C GLU A 46 53.27 15.19 51.52
N ILE A 47 54.49 15.74 51.50
CA ILE A 47 55.75 14.99 51.54
C ILE A 47 56.29 14.89 52.97
N ASP A 48 56.53 13.68 53.46
CA ASP A 48 57.29 13.45 54.71
C ASP A 48 58.81 13.62 54.48
N THR A 49 59.48 14.33 55.39
CA THR A 49 60.86 14.81 55.24
C THR A 49 61.72 14.65 56.51
N ARG A 50 61.57 13.56 57.28
CA ARG A 50 62.52 13.25 58.37
C ARG A 50 63.09 11.84 58.32
N ALA A 51 64.42 11.77 58.34
CA ALA A 51 65.22 10.55 58.36
C ALA A 51 65.32 9.95 59.78
N PRO A 52 65.76 8.69 59.86
CA PRO A 52 67.04 8.48 60.54
C PRO A 52 68.03 7.66 59.69
N PHE A 53 69.27 8.14 59.63
CA PHE A 53 70.41 7.43 59.06
C PHE A 53 70.97 6.49 60.13
N GLU A 54 71.33 5.25 59.80
CA GLU A 54 72.35 4.52 60.56
C GLU A 54 73.04 3.42 59.73
N SER A 55 74.33 3.22 60.01
CA SER A 55 75.23 2.22 59.40
C SER A 55 75.56 2.33 57.90
N VAL A 56 76.52 3.21 57.60
CA VAL A 56 77.32 3.21 56.35
C VAL A 56 78.06 1.87 56.11
N LYS A 57 78.12 0.98 57.12
CA LYS A 57 78.85 -0.30 57.06
C LYS A 57 78.13 -1.39 56.26
N ALA A 58 76.80 -1.32 56.13
CA ALA A 58 76.03 -2.27 55.31
C ALA A 58 76.23 -2.05 53.79
N ALA A 59 76.42 -0.79 53.37
CA ALA A 59 76.60 -0.43 51.96
C ALA A 59 77.99 -0.80 51.38
N VAL A 60 79.00 -0.98 52.24
CA VAL A 60 80.39 -1.26 51.82
C VAL A 60 80.62 -2.76 51.54
N SER A 61 79.74 -3.65 52.00
CA SER A 61 79.90 -5.11 51.83
C SER A 61 79.44 -5.66 50.46
N LEU A 62 79.03 -4.81 49.52
CA LEU A 62 78.55 -5.22 48.19
C LEU A 62 79.50 -4.85 47.03
N PHE A 63 80.60 -4.12 47.28
CA PHE A 63 81.44 -3.52 46.23
C PHE A 63 82.96 -3.57 46.50
N GLY A 64 83.48 -4.77 46.74
CA GLY A 64 84.92 -5.13 46.64
C GLY A 64 85.08 -6.67 46.76
N GLU A 65 86.04 -7.36 46.15
CA GLU A 65 87.22 -6.97 45.34
C GLU A 65 87.87 -8.27 44.75
N VAL A 66 88.47 -8.42 43.54
CA VAL A 66 88.47 -7.74 42.22
C VAL A 66 89.08 -8.72 41.18
N VAL A 67 88.59 -8.81 39.93
CA VAL A 67 89.40 -8.91 38.67
C VAL A 67 88.58 -8.34 37.48
N SER A 68 89.23 -7.57 36.61
CA SER A 68 88.71 -6.84 35.42
C SER A 68 89.05 -7.59 34.10
N PRO A 69 88.61 -7.21 32.87
CA PRO A 69 87.89 -5.98 32.50
C PRO A 69 86.76 -6.10 31.47
N ARG A 70 85.61 -5.46 31.75
CA ARG A 70 84.97 -4.56 30.77
C ARG A 70 84.01 -3.61 31.48
N ALA A 71 84.35 -2.32 31.53
CA ALA A 71 83.45 -1.30 32.04
C ALA A 71 82.24 -1.17 31.09
N ARG A 72 81.08 -1.66 31.53
CA ARG A 72 79.78 -1.12 31.11
C ARG A 72 79.28 -0.25 32.26
N PRO A 73 79.01 1.05 32.06
CA PRO A 73 78.46 1.87 33.12
C PRO A 73 77.10 1.32 33.51
N VAL A 74 76.84 1.22 34.81
CA VAL A 74 75.47 1.15 35.34
C VAL A 74 74.86 2.53 35.04
N THR A 75 74.28 2.67 33.85
CA THR A 75 73.52 3.84 33.50
C THR A 75 72.34 3.89 34.45
N LYS A 76 72.32 4.94 35.29
CA LYS A 76 71.07 5.47 35.86
C LYS A 76 70.08 5.50 34.69
N LYS A 77 68.97 4.76 34.77
CA LYS A 77 67.96 4.76 33.71
C LYS A 77 67.71 6.20 33.33
N THR A 78 68.01 6.54 32.08
CA THR A 78 67.88 7.95 31.68
C THR A 78 66.39 8.27 31.70
N LYS A 79 66.01 9.51 32.03
CA LYS A 79 64.59 9.92 32.02
C LYS A 79 63.90 9.56 30.69
N ALA A 80 64.66 9.55 29.58
CA ALA A 80 64.22 9.11 28.26
C ALA A 80 63.88 7.61 28.14
N GLU A 81 64.57 6.70 28.84
CA GLU A 81 64.26 5.27 28.83
C GLU A 81 63.01 4.94 29.66
N GLU A 82 62.84 5.61 30.80
CA GLU A 82 61.62 5.53 31.59
C GLU A 82 60.44 6.18 30.84
N GLN A 83 60.65 7.31 30.16
CA GLN A 83 59.66 7.88 29.25
C GLN A 83 59.30 6.95 28.09
N ARG A 84 60.27 6.26 27.46
CA ARG A 84 59.97 5.28 26.40
C ARG A 84 59.24 4.03 26.90
N LEU A 85 59.46 3.63 28.16
CA LEU A 85 58.65 2.58 28.80
C LEU A 85 57.23 3.07 29.07
N LEU A 86 57.07 4.29 29.61
CA LEU A 86 55.78 4.96 29.79
C LEU A 86 55.01 5.18 28.46
N GLU A 87 55.69 5.50 27.36
CA GLU A 87 55.10 5.61 26.01
C GLU A 87 54.62 4.24 25.50
N LYS A 88 55.42 3.18 25.68
CA LYS A 88 55.00 1.82 25.31
C LYS A 88 53.85 1.31 26.18
N GLU A 89 53.86 1.64 27.46
CA GLU A 89 52.83 1.25 28.41
C GLU A 89 51.51 2.01 28.15
N THR A 90 51.57 3.30 27.82
CA THR A 90 50.40 4.05 27.35
C THR A 90 49.90 3.58 25.98
N GLN A 91 50.77 3.23 25.03
CA GLN A 91 50.37 2.58 23.77
C GLN A 91 49.70 1.23 24.00
N HIS A 92 50.23 0.40 24.91
CA HIS A 92 49.60 -0.86 25.29
C HIS A 92 48.22 -0.61 25.92
N HIS A 93 48.09 0.39 26.78
CA HIS A 93 46.81 0.78 27.38
C HIS A 93 45.79 1.29 26.35
N MET A 94 46.23 1.98 25.29
CA MET A 94 45.39 2.38 24.16
C MET A 94 44.92 1.17 23.34
N ILE A 95 45.82 0.21 23.05
CA ILE A 95 45.46 -1.04 22.37
C ILE A 95 44.44 -1.86 23.19
N LEU A 96 44.60 -1.92 24.52
CA LEU A 96 43.62 -2.58 25.40
C LEU A 96 42.25 -1.88 25.34
N ARG A 97 42.21 -0.54 25.33
CA ARG A 97 40.96 0.23 25.16
C ARG A 97 40.29 0.00 23.80
N GLU A 98 41.06 -0.06 22.72
CA GLU A 98 40.55 -0.37 21.38
C GLU A 98 40.02 -1.81 21.31
N LEU A 99 40.73 -2.76 21.89
CA LEU A 99 40.31 -4.16 21.99
C LEU A 99 39.01 -4.30 22.80
N ASP A 100 38.87 -3.59 23.92
CA ASP A 100 37.63 -3.57 24.70
C ASP A 100 36.48 -2.84 23.98
N TYR A 101 36.77 -1.78 23.21
CA TYR A 101 35.79 -1.16 22.31
C TYR A 101 35.27 -2.14 21.24
N TYR A 102 36.15 -2.91 20.60
CA TYR A 102 35.74 -3.92 19.62
C TYR A 102 35.03 -5.12 20.24
N LYS A 103 35.40 -5.55 21.46
CA LYS A 103 34.64 -6.56 22.23
C LYS A 103 33.22 -6.08 22.52
N GLU A 104 33.06 -4.84 22.97
CA GLU A 104 31.74 -4.27 23.24
C GLU A 104 30.93 -4.13 21.94
N LYS A 105 31.57 -3.75 20.83
CA LYS A 105 30.91 -3.73 19.51
C LYS A 105 30.47 -5.12 19.04
N LEU A 106 31.28 -6.15 19.27
CA LEU A 106 30.93 -7.55 18.98
C LEU A 106 29.76 -8.02 19.87
N ARG A 107 29.81 -7.74 21.17
CA ARG A 107 28.71 -8.02 22.12
C ARG A 107 27.40 -7.33 21.70
N GLN A 108 27.47 -6.11 21.17
CA GLN A 108 26.31 -5.40 20.61
C GLN A 108 25.76 -6.08 19.35
N THR A 109 26.60 -6.51 18.41
CA THR A 109 26.12 -7.19 17.19
C THR A 109 25.61 -8.59 17.48
N GLU A 110 26.22 -9.32 18.42
CA GLU A 110 25.73 -10.59 18.93
C GLU A 110 24.38 -10.45 19.63
N SER A 111 24.18 -9.42 20.46
CA SER A 111 22.90 -9.18 21.13
C SER A 111 21.80 -8.77 20.15
N ALA A 112 22.12 -7.97 19.12
CA ALA A 112 21.21 -7.64 18.03
C ALA A 112 20.84 -8.88 17.19
N ARG A 113 21.82 -9.73 16.84
CA ARG A 113 21.58 -11.00 16.15
C ARG A 113 20.72 -11.94 16.98
N ALA A 114 20.94 -12.01 18.29
CA ALA A 114 20.12 -12.80 19.22
C ALA A 114 18.70 -12.25 19.34
N HIS A 115 18.49 -10.93 19.20
CA HIS A 115 17.17 -10.31 19.10
C HIS A 115 16.47 -10.75 17.81
N ALA A 116 17.06 -10.45 16.65
CA ALA A 116 16.48 -10.82 15.36
C ALA A 116 16.19 -12.33 15.22
N SER A 117 17.01 -13.19 15.84
CA SER A 117 16.77 -14.64 15.89
C SER A 117 15.57 -15.03 16.77
N ARG A 118 15.35 -14.33 17.90
CA ARG A 118 14.16 -14.51 18.74
C ARG A 118 12.91 -14.00 18.04
N ASP A 119 12.98 -12.85 17.39
CA ASP A 119 11.88 -12.23 16.66
C ASP A 119 11.47 -13.11 15.47
N LEU A 120 12.43 -13.69 14.74
CA LEU A 120 12.19 -14.68 13.68
C LEU A 120 11.53 -15.96 14.23
N GLN A 121 11.99 -16.49 15.37
CA GLN A 121 11.35 -17.65 16.00
C GLN A 121 9.92 -17.34 16.46
N GLN A 122 9.68 -16.13 16.97
CA GLN A 122 8.34 -15.68 17.34
C GLN A 122 7.44 -15.55 16.10
N ALA A 123 7.93 -14.97 15.01
CA ALA A 123 7.22 -14.89 13.73
C ALA A 123 6.89 -16.29 13.15
N HIS A 124 7.80 -17.26 13.25
CA HIS A 124 7.50 -18.64 12.85
C HIS A 124 6.41 -19.28 13.72
N ARG A 125 6.42 -19.04 15.04
CA ARG A 125 5.36 -19.53 15.94
C ARG A 125 4.02 -18.88 15.63
N THR A 126 3.96 -17.57 15.44
CA THR A 126 2.69 -16.89 15.11
C THR A 126 2.14 -17.32 13.75
N VAL A 127 3.00 -17.51 12.73
CA VAL A 127 2.58 -18.10 11.45
C VAL A 127 2.02 -19.50 11.66
N HIS A 128 2.69 -20.38 12.40
CA HIS A 128 2.19 -21.73 12.65
C HIS A 128 0.88 -21.75 13.45
N GLU A 129 0.74 -20.89 14.47
CA GLU A 129 -0.51 -20.69 15.21
C GLU A 129 -1.65 -20.17 14.32
N LEU A 130 -1.36 -19.25 13.39
CA LEU A 130 -2.34 -18.73 12.43
C LEU A 130 -2.74 -19.79 11.40
N THR A 131 -1.79 -20.63 10.92
CA THR A 131 -2.10 -21.80 10.09
C THR A 131 -3.01 -22.77 10.83
N ASN A 132 -2.67 -23.17 12.06
CA ASN A 132 -3.48 -24.10 12.85
C ASN A 132 -4.88 -23.52 13.14
N LYS A 133 -4.99 -22.21 13.40
CA LYS A 133 -6.28 -21.50 13.53
C LYS A 133 -7.07 -21.54 12.22
N LEU A 134 -6.44 -21.24 11.09
CA LEU A 134 -7.07 -21.27 9.76
C LEU A 134 -7.59 -22.68 9.43
N ASP A 135 -6.80 -23.72 9.71
CA ASP A 135 -7.18 -25.11 9.52
C ASP A 135 -8.41 -25.46 10.38
N SER A 136 -8.37 -25.15 11.68
CA SER A 136 -9.52 -25.38 12.59
C SER A 136 -10.78 -24.60 12.21
N LEU A 137 -10.64 -23.38 11.67
CA LEU A 137 -11.75 -22.60 11.13
C LEU A 137 -12.29 -23.19 9.83
N SER A 138 -11.44 -23.78 9.00
CA SER A 138 -11.84 -24.49 7.77
C SER A 138 -12.61 -25.77 8.09
N GLU A 139 -12.18 -26.54 9.10
CA GLU A 139 -12.87 -27.73 9.60
C GLU A 139 -14.20 -27.39 10.26
N SER A 140 -14.22 -26.33 11.07
CA SER A 140 -15.44 -25.78 11.69
C SER A 140 -16.44 -25.32 10.63
N LYS A 141 -15.99 -24.56 9.63
CA LYS A 141 -16.81 -24.17 8.46
C LYS A 141 -17.35 -25.38 7.71
N GLN A 142 -16.51 -26.39 7.45
CA GLN A 142 -16.95 -27.60 6.74
C GLN A 142 -17.97 -28.40 7.56
N SER A 143 -17.85 -28.39 8.89
CA SER A 143 -18.81 -29.00 9.81
C SER A 143 -20.12 -28.22 9.87
N ALA A 144 -20.08 -26.89 9.86
CA ALA A 144 -21.25 -26.03 9.78
C ALA A 144 -22.00 -26.18 8.44
N ILE A 145 -21.28 -26.36 7.33
CA ILE A 145 -21.88 -26.68 6.02
C ILE A 145 -22.61 -28.03 6.09
N ARG A 146 -21.95 -29.09 6.62
CA ARG A 146 -22.60 -30.41 6.80
C ARG A 146 -23.85 -30.31 7.69
N ALA A 147 -23.77 -29.60 8.82
CA ALA A 147 -24.91 -29.39 9.71
C ALA A 147 -26.05 -28.60 9.03
N ALA A 148 -25.73 -27.63 8.18
CA ALA A 148 -26.73 -26.89 7.39
C ALA A 148 -27.38 -27.78 6.31
N ASP A 149 -26.61 -28.65 5.65
CA ASP A 149 -27.12 -29.63 4.69
C ASP A 149 -28.00 -30.70 5.39
N GLU A 150 -27.59 -31.19 6.56
CA GLU A 150 -28.39 -32.09 7.40
C GLU A 150 -29.69 -31.41 7.88
N ALA A 151 -29.61 -30.17 8.36
CA ALA A 151 -30.79 -29.38 8.74
C ALA A 151 -31.71 -29.13 7.54
N ARG A 152 -31.18 -28.92 6.33
CA ARG A 152 -31.95 -28.78 5.10
C ARG A 152 -32.65 -30.08 4.69
N LEU A 153 -32.02 -31.23 4.86
CA LEU A 153 -32.63 -32.55 4.65
C LEU A 153 -33.75 -32.80 5.69
N LEU A 154 -33.51 -32.48 6.96
CA LEU A 154 -34.51 -32.55 8.01
C LEU A 154 -35.69 -31.62 7.74
N ALA A 155 -35.43 -30.37 7.35
CA ALA A 155 -36.45 -29.39 6.97
C ALA A 155 -37.32 -29.90 5.80
N GLY A 156 -36.72 -30.42 4.73
CA GLY A 156 -37.49 -31.03 3.63
C GLY A 156 -38.35 -32.22 4.08
N SER A 157 -37.86 -33.05 5.02
CA SER A 157 -38.66 -34.14 5.61
C SER A 157 -39.78 -33.63 6.52
N LEU A 158 -39.56 -32.51 7.23
CA LEU A 158 -40.57 -31.85 8.07
C LEU A 158 -41.59 -31.09 7.23
N GLU A 159 -41.23 -30.51 6.09
CA GLU A 159 -42.17 -29.93 5.13
C GLU A 159 -43.06 -31.00 4.49
N ALA A 160 -42.50 -32.16 4.13
CA ALA A 160 -43.29 -33.32 3.71
C ALA A 160 -44.26 -33.80 4.82
N ARG A 161 -43.87 -33.68 6.11
CA ARG A 161 -44.71 -33.99 7.28
C ARG A 161 -45.70 -32.87 7.64
N ARG A 162 -45.39 -31.61 7.30
CA ARG A 162 -46.20 -30.39 7.53
C ARG A 162 -47.47 -30.36 6.69
N ALA A 163 -47.56 -31.20 5.66
CA ALA A 163 -48.83 -31.55 5.00
C ALA A 163 -49.92 -32.09 5.95
N HIS A 164 -49.60 -32.38 7.23
CA HIS A 164 -50.53 -33.03 8.16
C HIS A 164 -50.80 -32.35 9.53
N LEU A 165 -50.12 -31.28 9.98
CA LEU A 165 -50.34 -30.75 11.36
C LEU A 165 -50.13 -29.21 11.59
N GLY A 166 -51.17 -28.55 12.14
CA GLY A 166 -51.07 -27.54 13.22
C GLY A 166 -50.59 -26.09 12.94
N SER A 167 -51.45 -25.09 13.14
CA SER A 167 -51.19 -23.66 12.81
C SER A 167 -50.35 -22.83 13.82
N GLU A 168 -50.15 -23.28 15.06
CA GLU A 168 -49.48 -22.49 16.10
C GLU A 168 -47.95 -22.72 16.15
N ALA A 169 -47.50 -23.98 16.06
CA ALA A 169 -46.09 -24.34 16.13
C ALA A 169 -45.26 -23.67 15.02
N TRP A 170 -45.79 -23.63 13.79
CA TRP A 170 -45.11 -23.03 12.65
C TRP A 170 -44.81 -21.53 12.81
N LYS A 171 -45.59 -20.78 13.61
CA LYS A 171 -45.30 -19.36 13.89
C LYS A 171 -44.03 -19.22 14.73
N LEU A 172 -43.90 -20.04 15.78
CA LEU A 172 -42.73 -20.04 16.66
C LEU A 172 -41.47 -20.45 15.89
N ASP A 173 -41.57 -21.45 15.01
CA ASP A 173 -40.47 -21.87 14.13
C ASP A 173 -40.04 -20.72 13.19
N VAL A 174 -40.99 -20.02 12.56
CA VAL A 174 -40.70 -18.88 11.67
C VAL A 174 -40.04 -17.72 12.40
N ASP A 175 -40.48 -17.41 13.63
CA ASP A 175 -39.87 -16.32 14.41
C ASP A 175 -38.49 -16.72 14.99
N SER A 176 -38.28 -17.98 15.34
CA SER A 176 -36.96 -18.54 15.68
C SER A 176 -35.99 -18.46 14.49
N GLU A 177 -36.41 -18.84 13.29
CA GLU A 177 -35.59 -18.69 12.07
C GLU A 177 -35.27 -17.22 11.78
N ARG A 178 -36.23 -16.30 11.96
CA ARG A 178 -35.99 -14.86 11.82
C ARG A 178 -34.95 -14.35 12.83
N GLU A 179 -34.93 -14.86 14.06
CA GLU A 179 -33.89 -14.54 15.04
C GLU A 179 -32.53 -15.08 14.64
N SER A 180 -32.46 -16.32 14.14
CA SER A 180 -31.26 -16.92 13.56
C SER A 180 -30.70 -16.11 12.39
N TYR A 181 -31.56 -15.63 11.48
CA TYR A 181 -31.17 -14.73 10.39
C TYR A 181 -30.67 -13.38 10.89
N ARG A 182 -31.30 -12.76 11.91
CA ARG A 182 -30.81 -11.50 12.51
C ARG A 182 -29.43 -11.68 13.14
N ALA A 183 -29.23 -12.77 13.88
CA ALA A 183 -27.93 -13.09 14.49
C ALA A 183 -26.86 -13.29 13.40
N SER A 184 -27.15 -14.10 12.38
CA SER A 184 -26.25 -14.33 11.23
C SER A 184 -25.92 -13.04 10.47
N ALA A 185 -26.90 -12.16 10.27
CA ALA A 185 -26.69 -10.86 9.64
C ALA A 185 -25.81 -9.93 10.50
N SER A 186 -25.99 -9.91 11.82
CA SER A 186 -25.11 -9.14 12.71
C SER A 186 -23.66 -9.65 12.73
N GLN A 187 -23.47 -10.98 12.69
CA GLN A 187 -22.14 -11.60 12.57
C GLN A 187 -21.48 -11.25 11.24
N LEU A 188 -22.24 -11.24 10.13
CA LEU A 188 -21.75 -10.80 8.83
C LEU A 188 -21.35 -9.31 8.81
N ILE A 189 -22.07 -8.45 9.54
CA ILE A 189 -21.72 -7.03 9.68
C ILE A 189 -20.43 -6.87 10.49
N ALA A 190 -20.29 -7.57 11.62
CA ALA A 190 -19.06 -7.58 12.42
C ALA A 190 -17.86 -8.08 11.59
N ALA A 191 -17.99 -9.23 10.91
CA ALA A 191 -16.94 -9.77 10.06
C ALA A 191 -16.55 -8.84 8.88
N LYS A 192 -17.50 -8.02 8.37
CA LYS A 192 -17.19 -6.97 7.38
C LYS A 192 -16.41 -5.81 8.00
N GLN A 193 -16.74 -5.41 9.23
CA GLN A 193 -16.01 -4.38 9.97
C GLN A 193 -14.57 -4.85 10.27
N ASP A 194 -14.40 -6.07 10.78
CA ASP A 194 -13.10 -6.70 11.03
C ASP A 194 -12.25 -6.82 9.75
N LEU A 195 -12.89 -7.09 8.60
CA LEU A 195 -12.21 -7.12 7.31
C LEU A 195 -11.80 -5.71 6.82
N THR A 196 -12.53 -4.66 7.20
CA THR A 196 -12.11 -3.28 6.89
C THR A 196 -10.99 -2.77 7.81
N THR A 197 -10.98 -3.13 9.09
CA THR A 197 -9.88 -2.79 9.99
C THR A 197 -8.61 -3.55 9.63
N LEU A 198 -8.71 -4.86 9.36
CA LEU A 198 -7.55 -5.66 8.92
C LEU A 198 -6.91 -5.13 7.62
N ARG A 199 -7.71 -4.55 6.69
CA ARG A 199 -7.16 -3.88 5.50
C ARG A 199 -6.35 -2.63 5.88
N GLN A 200 -6.89 -1.78 6.74
CA GLN A 200 -6.20 -0.58 7.24
C GLN A 200 -4.91 -0.94 8.00
N ASP A 201 -4.93 -2.02 8.79
CA ASP A 201 -3.75 -2.52 9.50
C ASP A 201 -2.69 -3.05 8.53
N VAL A 202 -3.09 -3.76 7.47
CA VAL A 202 -2.18 -4.24 6.41
C VAL A 202 -1.56 -3.07 5.63
N ASP A 203 -2.36 -2.08 5.24
CA ASP A 203 -1.88 -0.88 4.54
C ASP A 203 -0.88 -0.12 5.44
N SER A 204 -1.21 0.08 6.72
CA SER A 204 -0.33 0.72 7.71
C SER A 204 0.97 -0.07 7.94
N ALA A 205 0.90 -1.41 7.96
CA ALA A 205 2.06 -2.28 8.09
C ALA A 205 2.94 -2.28 6.83
N LEU A 206 2.36 -2.12 5.64
CA LEU A 206 3.10 -1.97 4.39
C LEU A 206 3.84 -0.63 4.35
N ASP A 207 3.20 0.47 4.74
CA ASP A 207 3.84 1.79 4.85
C ASP A 207 4.99 1.78 5.87
N ALA A 208 4.78 1.18 7.05
CA ALA A 208 5.83 1.01 8.05
C ALA A 208 7.01 0.15 7.54
N LYS A 209 6.72 -0.90 6.76
CA LYS A 209 7.73 -1.75 6.12
C LYS A 209 8.54 -0.99 5.06
N LEU A 210 7.90 -0.15 4.26
CA LEU A 210 8.57 0.71 3.26
C LEU A 210 9.47 1.74 3.94
N ALA A 211 9.00 2.40 5.00
CA ALA A 211 9.81 3.32 5.80
C ALA A 211 11.05 2.63 6.39
N ALA A 212 10.88 1.44 6.98
CA ALA A 212 11.98 0.65 7.53
C ALA A 212 12.99 0.18 6.45
N PHE A 213 12.55 -0.08 5.22
CA PHE A 213 13.47 -0.37 4.11
C PHE A 213 14.31 0.84 3.74
N HIS A 214 13.71 2.03 3.60
CA HIS A 214 14.47 3.24 3.30
C HIS A 214 15.47 3.60 4.41
N GLU A 215 15.08 3.50 5.69
CA GLU A 215 16.01 3.70 6.82
C GLU A 215 17.17 2.67 6.80
N ALA A 216 16.89 1.40 6.45
CA ALA A 216 17.92 0.38 6.31
C ALA A 216 18.84 0.60 5.09
N GLU A 217 18.33 1.16 3.99
CA GLU A 217 19.13 1.57 2.84
C GLU A 217 20.02 2.76 3.17
N ASP A 218 19.50 3.81 3.81
CA ASP A 218 20.28 4.96 4.27
C ASP A 218 21.39 4.52 5.26
N ALA A 219 21.05 3.68 6.24
CA ALA A 219 22.04 3.11 7.16
C ALA A 219 23.13 2.29 6.44
N ARG A 220 22.77 1.55 5.37
CA ARG A 220 23.73 0.85 4.51
C ARG A 220 24.61 1.82 3.72
N HIS A 221 24.06 2.90 3.18
CA HIS A 221 24.81 3.94 2.47
C HIS A 221 25.81 4.64 3.39
N VAL A 222 25.40 5.04 4.59
CA VAL A 222 26.26 5.62 5.63
C VAL A 222 27.36 4.62 6.03
N THR A 223 27.03 3.34 6.18
CA THR A 223 28.02 2.29 6.52
C THR A 223 29.05 2.09 5.40
N ARG A 224 28.63 2.07 4.13
CA ARG A 224 29.53 1.97 2.97
C ARG A 224 30.47 3.18 2.89
N ALA A 225 29.95 4.41 3.00
CA ALA A 225 30.77 5.62 2.98
C ALA A 225 31.81 5.65 4.13
N ASN A 226 31.43 5.19 5.33
CA ASN A 226 32.35 5.06 6.45
C ASN A 226 33.42 3.97 6.24
N LEU A 227 33.08 2.85 5.58
CA LEU A 227 34.04 1.81 5.21
C LEU A 227 35.04 2.33 4.16
N GLU A 228 34.58 3.06 3.14
CA GLU A 228 35.46 3.70 2.16
C GLU A 228 36.41 4.70 2.84
N LYS A 229 35.89 5.54 3.75
CA LYS A 229 36.73 6.47 4.53
C LYS A 229 37.76 5.74 5.41
N LYS A 230 37.38 4.63 6.06
CA LYS A 230 38.31 3.76 6.79
C LYS A 230 39.41 3.24 5.87
N ASN A 231 39.07 2.76 4.68
CA ASN A 231 40.04 2.19 3.75
C ASN A 231 41.03 3.25 3.23
N ARG A 232 40.56 4.47 2.94
CA ARG A 232 41.43 5.62 2.60
C ARG A 232 42.41 5.94 3.73
N LEU A 233 41.91 6.06 4.97
CA LEU A 233 42.76 6.32 6.14
C LEU A 233 43.77 5.18 6.40
N LEU A 234 43.40 3.91 6.17
CA LEU A 234 44.33 2.79 6.28
C LEU A 234 45.46 2.87 5.23
N PHE A 235 45.14 3.28 4.01
CA PHE A 235 46.13 3.51 2.94
C PHE A 235 47.05 4.70 3.26
N GLU A 236 46.51 5.80 3.76
CA GLU A 236 47.30 6.94 4.25
C GLU A 236 48.24 6.55 5.39
N VAL A 237 47.77 5.77 6.37
CA VAL A 237 48.60 5.25 7.47
C VAL A 237 49.68 4.29 6.97
N PHE A 238 49.40 3.48 5.95
CA PHE A 238 50.40 2.62 5.31
C PHE A 238 51.52 3.46 4.67
N ASN A 239 51.16 4.47 3.86
CA ASN A 239 52.13 5.35 3.21
C ASN A 239 52.96 6.17 4.21
N ILE A 240 52.35 6.64 5.31
CA ILE A 240 53.07 7.34 6.40
C ILE A 240 54.03 6.41 7.14
N ARG A 241 53.70 5.12 7.31
CA ARG A 241 54.60 4.12 7.91
C ARG A 241 55.78 3.81 6.99
N ASP A 242 55.52 3.57 5.71
CA ASP A 242 56.55 3.28 4.73
C ASP A 242 57.55 4.45 4.61
N THR A 243 57.05 5.68 4.43
CA THR A 243 57.91 6.88 4.40
C THR A 243 58.66 7.10 5.72
N LEU A 244 58.09 6.80 6.88
CA LEU A 244 58.79 6.84 8.17
C LEU A 244 59.92 5.82 8.25
N ASP A 245 59.72 4.60 7.74
CA ASP A 245 60.74 3.55 7.75
C ASP A 245 61.84 3.81 6.70
N GLN A 246 61.51 4.42 5.55
CA GLN A 246 62.48 4.99 4.62
C GLN A 246 63.34 6.07 5.28
N VAL A 247 62.73 7.03 5.99
CA VAL A 247 63.45 8.09 6.74
C VAL A 247 64.33 7.51 7.84
N ARG A 248 63.87 6.50 8.58
CA ARG A 248 64.68 5.79 9.58
C ARG A 248 65.86 5.05 8.95
N ALA A 249 65.69 4.44 7.78
CA ALA A 249 66.78 3.81 7.04
C ALA A 249 67.80 4.85 6.57
N ALA A 250 67.36 6.00 6.04
CA ALA A 250 68.23 7.11 5.67
C ALA A 250 69.00 7.68 6.88
N ALA A 251 68.33 7.85 8.03
CA ALA A 251 68.95 8.34 9.26
C ALA A 251 70.05 7.39 9.78
N ARG A 252 69.80 6.06 9.77
CA ARG A 252 70.82 5.06 10.13
C ARG A 252 72.03 5.10 9.20
N ARG A 253 71.83 5.16 7.88
CA ARG A 253 72.93 5.30 6.91
C ARG A 253 73.74 6.58 7.16
N ALA A 254 73.07 7.69 7.46
CA ALA A 254 73.75 8.95 7.78
C ALA A 254 74.57 8.89 9.09
N GLU A 255 74.08 8.15 10.10
CA GLU A 255 74.82 7.90 11.35
C GLU A 255 76.03 6.98 11.13
N GLU A 256 75.86 5.91 10.32
CA GLU A 256 76.93 4.99 9.92
C GLU A 256 78.04 5.71 9.14
N GLU A 257 77.70 6.52 8.14
CA GLU A 257 78.66 7.35 7.39
C GLU A 257 79.31 8.43 8.26
N HIS A 258 78.58 9.05 9.19
CA HIS A 258 79.17 10.00 10.15
C HIS A 258 80.21 9.32 11.06
N LEU A 259 79.90 8.14 11.61
CA LEU A 259 80.84 7.36 12.43
C LEU A 259 82.08 6.95 11.64
N ARG A 260 81.89 6.55 10.37
CA ARG A 260 82.99 6.26 9.44
C ARG A 260 83.90 7.46 9.23
N LEU A 261 83.35 8.64 8.91
CA LEU A 261 84.12 9.87 8.71
C LEU A 261 84.87 10.31 9.98
N VAL A 262 84.30 10.09 11.17
CA VAL A 262 84.99 10.34 12.45
C VAL A 262 86.19 9.41 12.61
N ALA A 263 86.04 8.10 12.34
CA ALA A 263 87.13 7.14 12.41
C ALA A 263 88.25 7.44 11.38
N GLU A 264 87.89 7.75 10.14
CA GLU A 264 88.85 8.17 9.10
C GLU A 264 89.62 9.44 9.51
N ARG A 265 88.94 10.41 10.14
CA ARG A 265 89.57 11.62 10.69
C ARG A 265 90.50 11.31 11.87
N GLU A 266 90.14 10.41 12.77
CA GLU A 266 90.99 10.01 13.91
C GLU A 266 92.29 9.36 13.42
N ILE A 267 92.20 8.46 12.43
CA ILE A 267 93.38 7.85 11.77
C ILE A 267 94.26 8.94 11.15
N TYR A 268 93.68 9.89 10.40
CA TYR A 268 94.42 10.99 9.79
C TYR A 268 95.16 11.85 10.83
N VAL A 269 94.49 12.22 11.93
CA VAL A 269 95.11 12.97 13.04
C VAL A 269 96.24 12.19 13.70
N LEU A 270 96.09 10.87 13.89
CA LEU A 270 97.13 10.02 14.46
C LEU A 270 98.39 9.99 13.58
N VAL A 271 98.21 9.79 12.27
CA VAL A 271 99.31 9.79 11.29
C VAL A 271 100.05 11.13 11.31
N HIS A 272 99.33 12.25 11.21
CA HIS A 272 99.95 13.60 11.27
C HIS A 272 100.67 13.87 12.59
N LYS A 273 100.14 13.39 13.71
CA LYS A 273 100.81 13.50 15.02
C LYS A 273 102.13 12.72 15.04
N SER A 274 102.13 11.47 14.57
CA SER A 274 103.36 10.66 14.50
C SER A 274 104.41 11.23 13.53
N ALA A 275 103.99 11.76 12.38
CA ALA A 275 104.88 12.42 11.42
C ALA A 275 105.49 13.70 12.00
N ARG A 276 104.71 14.48 12.76
CA ARG A 276 105.22 15.64 13.50
C ARG A 276 106.22 15.23 14.58
N GLU A 277 105.89 14.24 15.41
CA GLU A 277 106.78 13.76 16.48
C GLU A 277 108.11 13.20 15.91
N PHE A 278 108.06 12.54 14.75
CA PHE A 278 109.25 12.10 14.02
C PHE A 278 110.08 13.29 13.50
N GLY A 279 109.43 14.29 12.88
CA GLY A 279 110.10 15.51 12.40
C GLY A 279 110.74 16.33 13.53
N GLU A 280 110.09 16.44 14.68
CA GLU A 280 110.64 17.09 15.88
C GLU A 280 111.87 16.32 16.42
N GLN A 281 111.83 14.98 16.43
CA GLN A 281 112.99 14.15 16.82
C GLN A 281 114.16 14.30 15.84
N GLU A 282 113.90 14.33 14.54
CA GLU A 282 114.94 14.46 13.52
C GLU A 282 115.58 15.86 13.53
N ILE A 283 114.79 16.91 13.72
CA ILE A 283 115.31 18.27 13.97
C ILE A 283 116.21 18.27 15.22
N GLN A 284 115.80 17.59 16.29
CA GLN A 284 116.62 17.50 17.51
C GLN A 284 117.93 16.74 17.29
N ARG A 285 117.95 15.69 16.45
CA ARG A 285 119.17 14.99 16.03
C ARG A 285 120.08 15.90 15.22
N LEU A 286 119.56 16.55 14.18
CA LEU A 286 120.33 17.46 13.32
C LEU A 286 120.89 18.67 14.08
N ILE A 287 120.22 19.13 15.15
CA ILE A 287 120.74 20.15 16.07
C ILE A 287 121.93 19.61 16.89
N ASN A 288 121.89 18.34 17.31
CA ASN A 288 122.95 17.70 18.08
C ASN A 288 124.15 17.25 17.21
N GLU A 289 123.92 16.92 15.94
CA GLU A 289 124.94 16.41 15.01
C GLU A 289 125.77 17.52 14.35
N ARG A 290 125.30 18.77 14.36
CA ARG A 290 125.97 19.88 13.68
C ARG A 290 127.13 20.51 14.48
N GLY A 291 128.14 19.69 14.76
CA GLY A 291 129.50 20.14 15.08
C GLY A 291 130.27 20.63 13.84
N PRO A 292 131.39 21.37 14.00
CA PRO A 292 132.17 21.89 12.88
C PRO A 292 133.17 20.86 12.32
N ASN A 293 133.41 20.91 11.01
CA ASN A 293 134.29 20.03 10.21
C ASN A 293 133.83 18.55 10.15
N ASP A 294 134.07 17.76 9.11
CA ASP A 294 134.95 17.91 7.92
C ASP A 294 134.29 17.40 6.62
N GLY A 295 134.88 17.74 5.47
CA GLY A 295 134.53 17.17 4.16
C GLY A 295 135.43 16.00 3.72
N GLU A 296 135.32 15.63 2.44
CA GLU A 296 136.32 14.85 1.68
C GLU A 296 136.45 13.32 1.89
N LYS A 297 135.33 12.58 1.89
CA LYS A 297 135.29 11.15 1.45
C LYS A 297 134.11 10.79 0.52
N ASN A 298 133.52 11.80 -0.10
CA ASN A 298 132.12 11.80 -0.49
C ASN A 298 131.90 11.41 -1.97
N PHE A 299 132.38 10.24 -2.41
CA PHE A 299 132.19 9.75 -3.80
C PHE A 299 131.98 8.23 -3.96
N GLU A 300 132.63 7.38 -3.17
CA GLU A 300 132.35 5.92 -3.16
C GLU A 300 130.96 5.65 -2.56
N GLU A 301 130.72 6.26 -1.40
CA GLU A 301 129.45 6.26 -0.66
C GLU A 301 128.28 6.77 -1.51
N LYS A 302 128.52 7.80 -2.34
CA LYS A 302 127.52 8.30 -3.31
C LYS A 302 127.16 7.28 -4.41
N LEU A 303 128.05 6.35 -4.75
CA LEU A 303 127.77 5.35 -5.78
C LEU A 303 126.90 4.22 -5.23
N GLU A 304 127.15 3.83 -3.98
CA GLU A 304 126.31 2.90 -3.21
C GLU A 304 124.93 3.54 -2.94
N GLU A 305 124.89 4.81 -2.53
CA GLU A 305 123.69 5.63 -2.34
C GLU A 305 122.83 5.70 -3.63
N VAL A 306 123.44 5.94 -4.79
CA VAL A 306 122.73 5.95 -6.09
C VAL A 306 122.20 4.56 -6.46
N ASN A 307 122.93 3.49 -6.19
CA ASN A 307 122.44 2.12 -6.48
C ASN A 307 121.26 1.73 -5.59
N GLU A 308 121.31 2.03 -4.29
CA GLU A 308 120.21 1.74 -3.38
C GLU A 308 119.01 2.66 -3.67
N ALA A 309 119.22 3.92 -4.06
CA ALA A 309 118.17 4.80 -4.58
C ALA A 309 117.50 4.24 -5.85
N VAL A 310 118.26 3.66 -6.79
CA VAL A 310 117.71 2.99 -7.98
C VAL A 310 116.90 1.75 -7.61
N LYS A 311 117.28 1.03 -6.56
CA LYS A 311 116.51 -0.12 -6.03
C LYS A 311 115.20 0.33 -5.37
N VAL A 312 115.24 1.35 -4.51
CA VAL A 312 114.05 1.97 -3.92
C VAL A 312 113.09 2.50 -5.00
N LEU A 313 113.60 3.15 -6.04
CA LEU A 313 112.77 3.61 -7.17
C LEU A 313 112.12 2.46 -7.95
N ARG A 314 112.76 1.28 -8.05
CA ARG A 314 112.16 0.09 -8.68
C ARG A 314 111.10 -0.55 -7.79
N GLU A 315 111.31 -0.57 -6.48
CA GLU A 315 110.33 -1.05 -5.50
C GLU A 315 109.09 -0.14 -5.49
N GLN A 316 109.28 1.19 -5.38
CA GLN A 316 108.21 2.19 -5.51
C GLN A 316 107.46 2.07 -6.85
N LEU A 317 108.16 1.87 -7.98
CA LEU A 317 107.51 1.70 -9.29
C LEU A 317 106.65 0.44 -9.34
N ASN A 318 107.09 -0.66 -8.73
CA ASN A 318 106.31 -1.89 -8.66
C ASN A 318 105.11 -1.76 -7.71
N GLU A 319 105.30 -1.08 -6.57
CA GLU A 319 104.24 -0.82 -5.58
C GLU A 319 103.13 0.06 -6.19
N VAL A 320 103.51 1.15 -6.88
CA VAL A 320 102.57 1.99 -7.66
C VAL A 320 101.86 1.16 -8.73
N ARG A 321 102.56 0.33 -9.50
CA ARG A 321 101.94 -0.55 -10.51
C ARG A 321 100.94 -1.54 -9.90
N THR A 322 101.23 -2.11 -8.73
CA THR A 322 100.27 -2.98 -8.03
C THR A 322 99.06 -2.20 -7.51
N GLY A 323 99.28 -0.96 -7.03
CA GLY A 323 98.22 -0.02 -6.68
C GLY A 323 97.31 0.29 -7.86
N ASP A 324 97.87 0.75 -8.98
CA ASP A 324 97.16 1.07 -10.22
C ASP A 324 96.35 -0.12 -10.75
N LEU A 325 96.93 -1.32 -10.75
CA LEU A 325 96.23 -2.55 -11.17
C LEU A 325 95.07 -2.89 -10.23
N SER A 326 95.23 -2.71 -8.92
CA SER A 326 94.14 -2.92 -7.95
C SER A 326 93.01 -1.89 -8.10
N LEU A 327 93.35 -0.61 -8.27
CA LEU A 327 92.39 0.47 -8.53
C LEU A 327 91.62 0.27 -9.85
N LEU A 328 92.29 -0.20 -10.90
CA LEU A 328 91.64 -0.57 -12.15
C LEU A 328 90.70 -1.77 -11.99
N HIS A 329 91.08 -2.78 -11.20
CA HIS A 329 90.22 -3.94 -10.92
C HIS A 329 88.96 -3.55 -10.13
N ASP A 330 89.10 -2.68 -9.13
CA ASP A 330 87.99 -2.11 -8.37
C ASP A 330 87.09 -1.26 -9.28
N ALA A 331 87.66 -0.44 -10.16
CA ALA A 331 86.90 0.38 -11.11
C ALA A 331 86.09 -0.48 -12.10
N VAL A 332 86.68 -1.57 -12.63
CA VAL A 332 85.97 -2.54 -13.48
C VAL A 332 84.84 -3.23 -12.72
N SER A 333 85.10 -3.69 -11.48
CA SER A 333 84.09 -4.35 -10.64
C SER A 333 82.91 -3.43 -10.28
N ARG A 334 83.19 -2.13 -10.07
CA ARG A 334 82.16 -1.10 -9.88
C ARG A 334 81.40 -0.80 -11.17
N LEU A 335 82.06 -0.74 -12.32
CA LEU A 335 81.43 -0.56 -13.62
C LEU A 335 80.49 -1.72 -13.96
N ASP A 336 80.90 -2.97 -13.74
CA ASP A 336 80.05 -4.14 -14.00
C ASP A 336 78.91 -4.29 -12.99
N SER A 337 79.05 -3.72 -11.79
CA SER A 337 77.93 -3.57 -10.84
C SER A 337 76.92 -2.52 -11.30
N ALA A 338 77.38 -1.33 -11.68
CA ALA A 338 76.52 -0.28 -12.22
C ALA A 338 75.80 -0.70 -13.53
N LYS A 339 76.43 -1.54 -14.37
CA LYS A 339 75.76 -2.13 -15.56
C LYS A 339 74.60 -3.05 -15.19
N ARG A 340 74.74 -3.87 -14.14
CA ARG A 340 73.65 -4.75 -13.66
C ARG A 340 72.50 -3.93 -13.10
N GLU A 341 72.80 -2.96 -12.23
CA GLU A 341 71.82 -2.03 -11.66
C GLU A 341 71.06 -1.27 -12.76
N LEU A 342 71.75 -0.81 -13.82
CA LEU A 342 71.11 -0.18 -14.98
C LEU A 342 70.20 -1.15 -15.77
N GLY A 343 70.56 -2.43 -15.85
CA GLY A 343 69.72 -3.47 -16.45
C GLY A 343 68.43 -3.69 -15.65
N GLU A 344 68.56 -3.86 -14.33
CA GLU A 344 67.43 -4.02 -13.40
C GLU A 344 66.47 -2.81 -13.46
N ILE A 345 67.02 -1.58 -13.46
CA ILE A 345 66.23 -0.34 -13.63
C ILE A 345 65.50 -0.32 -14.98
N SER A 346 66.12 -0.79 -16.06
CA SER A 346 65.48 -0.83 -17.38
C SER A 346 64.35 -1.86 -17.45
N GLU A 347 64.49 -3.01 -16.78
CA GLU A 347 63.42 -3.99 -16.65
C GLU A 347 62.25 -3.45 -15.81
N GLU A 348 62.54 -2.76 -14.70
CA GLU A 348 61.54 -2.09 -13.85
C GLU A 348 60.81 -0.96 -14.60
N GLU A 349 61.53 -0.16 -15.41
CA GLU A 349 60.94 0.88 -16.26
C GLU A 349 59.98 0.26 -17.29
N ASN A 350 60.39 -0.82 -17.96
CA ASN A 350 59.55 -1.51 -18.94
C ASN A 350 58.31 -2.14 -18.30
N SER A 351 58.44 -2.71 -17.11
CA SER A 351 57.33 -3.24 -16.30
C SER A 351 56.35 -2.14 -15.88
N SER A 352 56.88 -1.04 -15.34
CA SER A 352 56.10 0.15 -14.95
C SER A 352 55.35 0.75 -16.15
N ARG A 353 56.01 0.82 -17.31
CA ARG A 353 55.40 1.31 -18.56
C ARG A 353 54.34 0.35 -19.13
N ALA A 354 54.48 -0.95 -18.88
CA ALA A 354 53.43 -1.94 -19.23
C ALA A 354 52.21 -1.80 -18.32
N ASN A 355 52.42 -1.64 -17.00
CA ASN A 355 51.36 -1.39 -16.03
C ASN A 355 50.61 -0.08 -16.32
N GLY A 356 51.32 0.99 -16.70
CA GLY A 356 50.70 2.24 -17.15
C GLY A 356 49.74 2.03 -18.32
N ARG A 357 50.17 1.36 -19.40
CA ARG A 357 49.31 1.04 -20.55
C ARG A 357 48.10 0.17 -20.17
N ALA A 358 48.27 -0.75 -19.22
CA ALA A 358 47.15 -1.57 -18.73
C ALA A 358 46.11 -0.70 -18.01
N LEU A 359 46.54 0.18 -17.10
CA LEU A 359 45.69 1.13 -16.40
C LEU A 359 44.98 2.11 -17.37
N ASP A 360 45.69 2.63 -18.37
CA ASP A 360 45.09 3.48 -19.42
C ASP A 360 43.94 2.75 -20.13
N SER A 361 44.16 1.48 -20.52
CA SER A 361 43.12 0.67 -21.18
C SER A 361 41.93 0.33 -20.27
N GLU A 362 42.15 0.18 -18.97
CA GLU A 362 41.11 -0.03 -17.97
C GLU A 362 40.28 1.26 -17.76
N VAL A 363 40.94 2.42 -17.70
CA VAL A 363 40.27 3.74 -17.66
C VAL A 363 39.41 3.97 -18.91
N GLU A 364 39.92 3.67 -20.10
CA GLU A 364 39.12 3.71 -21.34
C GLU A 364 37.93 2.76 -21.30
N CYS A 365 38.06 1.59 -20.66
CA CYS A 365 36.96 0.64 -20.51
C CYS A 365 35.88 1.17 -19.56
N VAL A 366 36.26 1.65 -18.38
CA VAL A 366 35.35 2.25 -17.41
C VAL A 366 34.65 3.49 -17.98
N MET A 367 35.34 4.28 -18.81
CA MET A 367 34.74 5.44 -19.48
C MET A 367 33.69 5.04 -20.53
N ARG A 368 33.92 3.96 -21.30
CA ARG A 368 32.92 3.38 -22.20
C ARG A 368 31.71 2.85 -21.43
N GLU A 369 31.93 2.00 -20.43
CA GLU A 369 30.86 1.46 -19.59
C GLU A 369 30.01 2.58 -18.96
N LYS A 370 30.66 3.62 -18.43
CA LYS A 370 29.95 4.80 -17.91
C LYS A 370 29.05 5.44 -18.96
N SER A 371 29.52 5.61 -20.20
CA SER A 371 28.70 6.20 -21.28
C SER A 371 27.49 5.34 -21.64
N GLU A 372 27.65 4.00 -21.67
CA GLU A 372 26.54 3.07 -21.87
C GLU A 372 25.52 3.11 -20.72
N TYR A 373 25.98 3.22 -19.46
CA TYR A 373 25.08 3.36 -18.31
C TYR A 373 24.33 4.70 -18.33
N GLU A 374 24.96 5.79 -18.79
CA GLU A 374 24.27 7.08 -18.99
C GLU A 374 23.24 7.01 -20.13
N GLU A 375 23.50 6.27 -21.20
CA GLU A 375 22.54 6.04 -22.29
C GLU A 375 21.33 5.22 -21.80
N LYS A 376 21.59 4.06 -21.19
CA LYS A 376 20.55 3.20 -20.56
C LYS A 376 19.71 3.95 -19.52
N ALA A 377 20.31 4.91 -18.81
CA ALA A 377 19.57 5.78 -17.89
C ALA A 377 18.61 6.74 -18.62
N ARG A 378 19.03 7.38 -19.72
CA ARG A 378 18.15 8.24 -20.54
C ARG A 378 17.02 7.44 -21.21
N GLU A 379 17.30 6.22 -21.66
CA GLU A 379 16.28 5.31 -22.19
C GLU A 379 15.25 4.94 -21.11
N ALA A 380 15.70 4.63 -19.89
CA ALA A 380 14.81 4.35 -18.76
C ALA A 380 13.99 5.58 -18.34
N GLU A 381 14.58 6.79 -18.33
CA GLU A 381 13.89 8.05 -18.04
C GLU A 381 12.79 8.35 -19.07
N SER A 382 13.11 8.29 -20.37
CA SER A 382 12.12 8.49 -21.45
C SER A 382 11.01 7.43 -21.45
N GLY A 383 11.34 6.17 -21.12
CA GLY A 383 10.34 5.11 -20.90
C GLY A 383 9.42 5.36 -19.70
N LEU A 384 9.93 5.98 -18.62
CA LEU A 384 9.11 6.42 -17.49
C LEU A 384 8.23 7.61 -17.84
N GLU A 385 8.71 8.56 -18.64
CA GLU A 385 7.91 9.69 -19.14
C GLU A 385 6.78 9.23 -20.07
N ALA A 386 7.05 8.30 -20.98
CA ALA A 386 6.03 7.68 -21.83
C ALA A 386 4.91 7.03 -21.00
N ARG A 387 5.27 6.20 -20.00
CA ARG A 387 4.30 5.57 -19.08
C ARG A 387 3.53 6.58 -18.23
N ARG A 388 4.16 7.68 -17.80
CA ARG A 388 3.46 8.78 -17.11
C ARG A 388 2.42 9.45 -18.00
N ALA A 389 2.76 9.68 -19.28
CA ALA A 389 1.84 10.25 -20.26
C ALA A 389 0.68 9.30 -20.61
N GLU A 390 0.92 7.99 -20.71
CA GLU A 390 -0.15 6.98 -20.82
C GLU A 390 -1.07 6.98 -19.59
N LEU A 391 -0.49 7.07 -18.39
CA LEU A 391 -1.24 7.04 -17.13
C LEU A 391 -2.14 8.28 -16.94
N GLU A 392 -1.70 9.47 -17.36
CA GLU A 392 -2.59 10.64 -17.40
C GLU A 392 -3.68 10.52 -18.48
N ARG A 393 -3.36 10.05 -19.70
CA ARG A 393 -4.39 9.76 -20.72
C ARG A 393 -5.47 8.81 -20.19
N LYS A 394 -5.06 7.72 -19.51
CA LYS A 394 -5.99 6.76 -18.90
C LYS A 394 -6.81 7.35 -17.74
N LYS A 395 -6.26 8.33 -16.99
CA LYS A 395 -7.05 9.09 -16.00
C LYS A 395 -8.09 9.98 -16.66
N ASP A 396 -7.76 10.63 -17.77
CA ASP A 396 -8.69 11.50 -18.51
C ASP A 396 -9.79 10.68 -19.20
N GLU A 397 -9.44 9.57 -19.85
CA GLU A 397 -10.43 8.58 -20.35
C GLU A 397 -11.38 8.13 -19.24
N LEU A 398 -10.86 7.83 -18.03
CA LEU A 398 -11.69 7.44 -16.88
C LEU A 398 -12.54 8.60 -16.33
N ARG A 399 -12.09 9.85 -16.41
CA ARG A 399 -12.87 11.04 -16.04
C ARG A 399 -14.06 11.22 -17.01
N GLU A 400 -13.83 11.12 -18.31
CA GLU A 400 -14.91 11.21 -19.31
C GLU A 400 -15.88 10.02 -19.23
N ALA A 401 -15.37 8.79 -19.02
CA ALA A 401 -16.23 7.61 -18.80
C ALA A 401 -17.11 7.72 -17.54
N LYS A 402 -16.65 8.45 -16.51
CA LYS A 402 -17.47 8.74 -15.32
C LYS A 402 -18.55 9.79 -15.61
N LYS A 403 -18.26 10.82 -16.41
CA LYS A 403 -19.26 11.82 -16.84
C LYS A 403 -20.35 11.18 -17.71
N SER A 404 -19.97 10.39 -18.72
CA SER A 404 -20.93 9.72 -19.60
C SER A 404 -21.77 8.69 -18.84
N ARG A 405 -21.21 8.00 -17.85
CA ARG A 405 -21.99 7.18 -16.92
C ARG A 405 -22.98 8.01 -16.10
N GLY A 406 -22.60 9.19 -15.61
CA GLY A 406 -23.52 10.10 -14.92
C GLY A 406 -24.76 10.42 -15.75
N VAL A 407 -24.56 10.77 -17.03
CA VAL A 407 -25.66 11.01 -17.98
C VAL A 407 -26.52 9.75 -18.20
N LEU A 408 -25.93 8.55 -18.27
CA LEU A 408 -26.70 7.30 -18.37
C LEU A 408 -27.50 6.98 -17.10
N ASP A 409 -26.97 7.30 -15.92
CA ASP A 409 -27.65 7.12 -14.64
C ASP A 409 -28.78 8.16 -14.48
N GLU A 410 -28.62 9.40 -14.98
CA GLU A 410 -29.66 10.44 -15.09
C GLU A 410 -30.79 10.01 -16.05
N MET A 411 -30.47 9.60 -17.29
CA MET A 411 -31.45 9.09 -18.26
C MET A 411 -32.23 7.88 -17.73
N ARG A 412 -31.58 7.01 -16.92
CA ARG A 412 -32.26 5.89 -16.25
C ARG A 412 -33.26 6.38 -15.21
N ALA A 413 -32.92 7.40 -14.43
CA ALA A 413 -33.82 7.98 -13.44
C ALA A 413 -35.07 8.61 -14.10
N GLU A 414 -34.90 9.26 -15.24
CA GLU A 414 -36.01 9.81 -16.05
C GLU A 414 -36.91 8.70 -16.61
N LEU A 415 -36.34 7.63 -17.18
CA LEU A 415 -37.11 6.46 -17.64
C LEU A 415 -37.89 5.81 -16.49
N ASP A 416 -37.26 5.58 -15.34
CA ASP A 416 -37.91 5.05 -14.15
C ASP A 416 -39.04 5.98 -13.65
N ASN A 417 -38.92 7.30 -13.82
CA ASN A 417 -39.99 8.24 -13.47
C ASN A 417 -41.19 8.13 -14.43
N ILE A 418 -40.94 8.12 -15.75
CA ILE A 418 -41.98 7.95 -16.78
C ILE A 418 -42.73 6.62 -16.58
N LEU A 419 -42.03 5.54 -16.22
CA LEU A 419 -42.65 4.26 -15.89
C LEU A 419 -43.58 4.37 -14.66
N ARG A 420 -43.14 5.02 -13.57
CA ARG A 420 -43.99 5.23 -12.37
C ARG A 420 -45.22 6.09 -12.67
N GLU A 421 -45.07 7.13 -13.49
CA GLU A 421 -46.19 7.96 -13.95
C GLU A 421 -47.16 7.15 -14.82
N THR A 422 -46.65 6.33 -15.75
CA THR A 422 -47.48 5.44 -16.60
C THR A 422 -48.25 4.42 -15.76
N GLU A 423 -47.59 3.76 -14.80
CA GLU A 423 -48.27 2.86 -13.86
C GLU A 423 -49.33 3.60 -13.02
N ARG A 424 -49.10 4.87 -12.68
CA ARG A 424 -50.07 5.68 -11.94
C ARG A 424 -51.32 5.93 -12.78
N TYR A 425 -51.18 6.39 -14.01
CA TYR A 425 -52.31 6.57 -14.94
C TYR A 425 -53.04 5.26 -15.22
N GLN A 426 -52.34 4.12 -15.26
CA GLN A 426 -52.97 2.79 -15.37
C GLN A 426 -53.86 2.49 -14.16
N ARG A 427 -53.34 2.64 -12.93
CA ARG A 427 -54.13 2.43 -11.69
C ARG A 427 -55.33 3.37 -11.60
N GLU A 428 -55.18 4.63 -12.00
CA GLU A 428 -56.27 5.60 -12.05
C GLU A 428 -57.34 5.16 -13.08
N ALA A 429 -56.92 4.70 -14.27
CA ALA A 429 -57.84 4.19 -15.30
C ALA A 429 -58.48 2.83 -14.96
N ASP A 430 -57.83 1.98 -14.15
CA ASP A 430 -58.43 0.76 -13.58
C ASP A 430 -59.49 1.11 -12.53
N GLY A 431 -59.22 2.07 -11.63
CA GLY A 431 -60.20 2.53 -10.64
C GLY A 431 -61.49 3.05 -11.27
N VAL A 432 -61.39 3.88 -12.31
CA VAL A 432 -62.59 4.37 -13.03
C VAL A 432 -63.31 3.23 -13.78
N ARG A 433 -62.60 2.18 -14.24
CA ARG A 433 -63.25 0.97 -14.79
C ARG A 433 -64.07 0.25 -13.73
N GLU A 434 -63.50 0.02 -12.54
CA GLU A 434 -64.19 -0.64 -11.42
C GLU A 434 -65.45 0.15 -10.97
N GLU A 435 -65.36 1.49 -10.94
CA GLU A 435 -66.50 2.37 -10.65
C GLU A 435 -67.61 2.28 -11.71
N ILE A 436 -67.27 2.23 -13.01
CA ILE A 436 -68.25 2.00 -14.09
C ILE A 436 -68.87 0.61 -13.99
N GLU A 437 -68.08 -0.44 -13.75
CA GLU A 437 -68.60 -1.80 -13.59
C GLU A 437 -69.55 -1.90 -12.39
N GLN A 438 -69.30 -1.15 -11.31
CA GLN A 438 -70.23 -1.07 -10.18
C GLN A 438 -71.52 -0.33 -10.56
N LEU A 439 -71.42 0.88 -11.12
CA LEU A 439 -72.60 1.68 -11.46
C LEU A 439 -73.42 1.08 -12.61
N SER A 440 -72.82 0.25 -13.47
CA SER A 440 -73.53 -0.56 -14.47
C SER A 440 -74.33 -1.69 -13.81
N ARG A 441 -73.79 -2.37 -12.79
CA ARG A 441 -74.54 -3.36 -11.98
C ARG A 441 -75.70 -2.70 -11.24
N GLU A 442 -75.49 -1.52 -10.66
CA GLU A 442 -76.55 -0.73 -10.02
C GLU A 442 -77.63 -0.28 -11.04
N ALA A 443 -77.25 -0.02 -12.31
CA ALA A 443 -78.19 0.28 -13.39
C ALA A 443 -79.03 -0.94 -13.81
N ASP A 444 -78.40 -2.11 -13.95
CA ASP A 444 -79.08 -3.37 -14.27
C ASP A 444 -80.07 -3.77 -13.17
N GLU A 445 -79.67 -3.67 -11.89
CA GLU A 445 -80.55 -3.90 -10.74
C GLU A 445 -81.74 -2.92 -10.70
N ALA A 446 -81.52 -1.64 -11.02
CA ALA A 446 -82.59 -0.66 -11.11
C ALA A 446 -83.57 -0.95 -12.27
N ASN A 447 -83.06 -1.38 -13.42
CA ASN A 447 -83.86 -1.74 -14.60
C ASN A 447 -84.72 -2.98 -14.35
N ASP A 448 -84.16 -4.04 -13.76
CA ASP A 448 -84.94 -5.23 -13.39
C ASP A 448 -86.01 -4.92 -12.34
N GLY A 449 -85.71 -4.02 -11.38
CA GLY A 449 -86.70 -3.50 -10.45
C GLY A 449 -87.83 -2.69 -11.12
N ALA A 450 -87.49 -1.86 -12.11
CA ALA A 450 -88.47 -1.10 -12.90
C ALA A 450 -89.38 -2.04 -13.71
N ARG A 451 -88.81 -3.03 -14.41
CA ARG A 451 -89.55 -4.07 -15.14
C ARG A 451 -90.52 -4.85 -14.26
N GLU A 452 -90.15 -5.14 -13.00
CA GLU A 452 -91.05 -5.81 -12.06
C GLU A 452 -92.25 -4.92 -11.69
N ILE A 453 -92.05 -3.61 -11.51
CA ILE A 453 -93.13 -2.66 -11.24
C ILE A 453 -94.02 -2.49 -12.48
N GLU A 454 -93.45 -2.38 -13.68
CA GLU A 454 -94.19 -2.33 -14.95
C GLU A 454 -95.03 -3.59 -15.16
N GLY A 455 -94.46 -4.79 -14.96
CA GLY A 455 -95.21 -6.05 -15.05
C GLY A 455 -96.34 -6.16 -14.03
N ARG A 456 -96.16 -5.61 -12.81
CA ARG A 456 -97.24 -5.48 -11.81
C ARG A 456 -98.33 -4.51 -12.25
N LEU A 457 -97.97 -3.40 -12.90
CA LEU A 457 -98.90 -2.42 -13.46
C LEU A 457 -99.70 -3.01 -14.63
N GLU A 458 -99.04 -3.68 -15.59
CA GLU A 458 -99.70 -4.38 -16.70
C GLU A 458 -100.70 -5.43 -16.21
N ALA A 459 -100.30 -6.25 -15.23
CA ALA A 459 -101.19 -7.24 -14.62
C ALA A 459 -102.42 -6.57 -13.96
N ALA A 460 -102.22 -5.48 -13.20
CA ALA A 460 -103.32 -4.73 -12.58
C ALA A 460 -104.25 -4.07 -13.61
N MET A 461 -103.71 -3.57 -14.72
CA MET A 461 -104.47 -3.04 -15.85
C MET A 461 -105.31 -4.13 -16.53
N LEU A 462 -104.71 -5.29 -16.82
CA LEU A 462 -105.41 -6.43 -17.41
C LEU A 462 -106.51 -6.98 -16.48
N GLU A 463 -106.26 -7.05 -15.17
CA GLU A 463 -107.28 -7.38 -14.15
C GLU A 463 -108.43 -6.36 -14.18
N ALA A 464 -108.14 -5.06 -14.19
CA ALA A 464 -109.14 -4.00 -14.23
C ALA A 464 -109.96 -4.02 -15.54
N GLU A 465 -109.34 -4.29 -16.69
CA GLU A 465 -110.03 -4.44 -17.97
C GLU A 465 -110.84 -5.73 -18.07
N ALA A 466 -110.36 -6.84 -17.50
CA ALA A 466 -111.11 -8.08 -17.40
C ALA A 466 -112.34 -7.89 -16.50
N ALA A 467 -112.21 -7.19 -15.38
CA ALA A 467 -113.32 -6.81 -14.51
C ALA A 467 -114.34 -5.92 -15.24
N LYS A 468 -113.88 -4.86 -15.94
CA LYS A 468 -114.75 -3.98 -16.77
C LYS A 468 -115.44 -4.74 -17.91
N ARG A 469 -114.81 -5.76 -18.50
CA ARG A 469 -115.45 -6.65 -19.50
C ARG A 469 -116.49 -7.58 -18.86
N ALA A 470 -116.18 -8.17 -17.71
CA ALA A 470 -117.12 -9.01 -16.97
C ALA A 470 -118.34 -8.21 -16.49
N GLU A 471 -118.15 -6.96 -16.05
CA GLU A 471 -119.20 -6.00 -15.70
C GLU A 471 -120.12 -5.73 -16.90
N ARG A 472 -119.57 -5.40 -18.08
CA ARG A 472 -120.36 -5.21 -19.32
C ARG A 472 -121.15 -6.46 -19.70
N VAL A 473 -120.52 -7.63 -19.72
CA VAL A 473 -121.18 -8.90 -20.08
C VAL A 473 -122.26 -9.29 -19.06
N ALA A 474 -122.07 -8.96 -17.77
CA ALA A 474 -123.11 -9.11 -16.77
C ALA A 474 -124.28 -8.13 -17.01
N GLY A 475 -123.98 -6.86 -17.32
CA GLY A 475 -124.98 -5.84 -17.67
C GLY A 475 -125.77 -6.19 -18.94
N GLU A 476 -125.10 -6.68 -19.98
CA GLU A 476 -125.71 -7.17 -21.23
C GLU A 476 -126.65 -8.34 -20.94
N LYS A 477 -126.21 -9.36 -20.18
CA LYS A 477 -127.09 -10.48 -19.77
C LYS A 477 -128.29 -10.02 -18.95
N ILE A 478 -128.11 -9.09 -18.02
CA ILE A 478 -129.21 -8.48 -17.24
C ILE A 478 -130.20 -7.74 -18.18
N HIS A 479 -129.71 -7.17 -19.29
CA HIS A 479 -130.54 -6.49 -20.28
C HIS A 479 -131.24 -7.46 -21.26
N GLU A 480 -130.58 -8.55 -21.65
CA GLU A 480 -131.13 -9.61 -22.52
C GLU A 480 -132.14 -10.51 -21.79
N GLU A 481 -131.92 -10.82 -20.52
CA GLU A 481 -132.87 -11.55 -19.66
C GLU A 481 -134.06 -10.68 -19.21
N SER A 482 -134.10 -9.40 -19.59
CA SER A 482 -135.22 -8.50 -19.36
C SER A 482 -136.33 -8.72 -20.40
N PRO A 483 -137.51 -9.26 -20.04
CA PRO A 483 -138.53 -9.59 -21.01
C PRO A 483 -139.20 -8.31 -21.57
N ARG A 484 -139.00 -8.05 -22.86
CA ARG A 484 -139.93 -7.24 -23.67
C ARG A 484 -141.28 -7.95 -23.75
N GLY A 485 -142.12 -7.74 -22.74
CA GLY A 485 -143.48 -8.26 -22.71
C GLY A 485 -144.45 -7.32 -23.39
N ASP A 486 -144.84 -7.63 -24.64
CA ASP A 486 -146.20 -7.50 -25.15
C ASP A 486 -146.32 -8.08 -26.57
N GLU A 487 -146.46 -9.41 -26.69
CA GLU A 487 -147.28 -10.05 -27.73
C GLU A 487 -147.96 -11.31 -27.16
N VAL A 488 -149.20 -11.57 -27.60
CA VAL A 488 -150.11 -12.56 -27.01
C VAL A 488 -150.35 -13.72 -27.97
N GLY A 489 -150.20 -14.96 -27.52
CA GLY A 489 -150.60 -16.14 -28.31
C GLY A 489 -150.28 -17.49 -27.63
N PRO A 490 -151.26 -18.22 -27.08
CA PRO A 490 -151.00 -19.46 -26.35
C PRO A 490 -151.05 -20.69 -27.27
N THR A 491 -150.17 -21.68 -27.04
CA THR A 491 -150.50 -23.13 -27.11
C THR A 491 -149.37 -24.03 -26.55
N ARG A 492 -149.65 -24.60 -25.37
CA ARG A 492 -149.36 -25.98 -24.89
C ARG A 492 -147.91 -26.53 -24.80
N VAL A 493 -147.57 -26.83 -23.54
CA VAL A 493 -146.94 -28.09 -23.03
C VAL A 493 -145.43 -28.27 -23.24
N GLY A 494 -144.68 -28.20 -22.14
CA GLY A 494 -143.36 -28.85 -22.03
C GLY A 494 -142.39 -28.25 -20.99
N VAL A 495 -142.32 -28.88 -19.80
CA VAL A 495 -141.14 -28.92 -18.90
C VAL A 495 -140.60 -27.60 -18.29
N GLY A 496 -140.96 -27.36 -17.03
CA GLY A 496 -140.02 -27.09 -15.92
C GLY A 496 -139.03 -25.92 -16.00
N GLY A 497 -139.44 -24.73 -15.51
CA GLY A 497 -138.52 -23.64 -15.17
C GLY A 497 -139.23 -22.50 -14.41
N SER A 498 -138.88 -22.26 -13.14
CA SER A 498 -139.51 -21.23 -12.31
C SER A 498 -139.04 -19.83 -12.70
N SER A 499 -139.83 -19.08 -13.47
CA SER A 499 -139.61 -17.65 -13.70
C SER A 499 -139.84 -16.84 -12.40
N ARG A 500 -138.79 -16.74 -11.57
CA ARG A 500 -138.83 -16.12 -10.25
C ARG A 500 -138.45 -14.64 -10.36
N ARG A 501 -139.47 -13.79 -10.53
CA ARG A 501 -139.31 -12.32 -10.63
C ARG A 501 -138.86 -11.74 -9.28
N ILE A 502 -137.58 -11.35 -9.18
CA ILE A 502 -137.02 -10.72 -7.98
C ILE A 502 -137.41 -9.23 -7.99
N ARG A 503 -138.06 -8.74 -6.92
CA ARG A 503 -138.23 -7.31 -6.68
C ARG A 503 -137.12 -6.86 -5.75
N LEU A 504 -136.14 -6.12 -6.28
CA LEU A 504 -135.16 -5.40 -5.47
C LEU A 504 -135.81 -4.12 -4.96
N ALA A 505 -135.50 -3.75 -3.71
CA ALA A 505 -135.84 -2.41 -3.21
C ALA A 505 -134.92 -1.36 -3.87
N PRO A 506 -135.36 -0.11 -4.11
CA PRO A 506 -134.49 0.91 -4.70
C PRO A 506 -133.22 1.14 -3.88
N GLU A 507 -133.30 1.03 -2.55
CA GLU A 507 -132.16 1.15 -1.63
C GLU A 507 -131.15 0.00 -1.79
N GLU A 508 -131.60 -1.19 -2.18
CA GLU A 508 -130.74 -2.35 -2.47
C GLU A 508 -130.02 -2.18 -3.82
N LEU A 509 -130.72 -1.66 -4.83
CA LEU A 509 -130.15 -1.36 -6.15
C LEU A 509 -129.09 -0.24 -6.04
N GLU A 510 -129.42 0.88 -5.40
CA GLU A 510 -128.46 1.94 -5.08
C GLU A 510 -127.28 1.43 -4.22
N SER A 511 -127.50 0.41 -3.38
CA SER A 511 -126.41 -0.21 -2.61
C SER A 511 -125.51 -1.11 -3.47
N MET A 512 -126.00 -1.69 -4.56
CA MET A 512 -125.18 -2.50 -5.47
C MET A 512 -124.43 -1.62 -6.46
N GLU A 513 -125.06 -0.58 -7.00
CA GLU A 513 -124.40 0.43 -7.82
C GLU A 513 -123.23 1.10 -7.07
N ARG A 514 -123.45 1.50 -5.81
CA ARG A 514 -122.36 2.01 -4.94
C ARG A 514 -121.23 1.00 -4.73
N LYS A 515 -121.50 -0.31 -4.69
CA LYS A 515 -120.46 -1.35 -4.55
C LYS A 515 -119.70 -1.57 -5.86
N ILE A 516 -120.38 -1.50 -7.00
CA ILE A 516 -119.74 -1.57 -8.33
C ILE A 516 -118.79 -0.38 -8.48
N GLU A 517 -119.26 0.84 -8.20
CA GLU A 517 -118.45 2.05 -8.29
C GLU A 517 -117.32 2.06 -7.24
N GLU A 518 -117.53 1.49 -6.04
CA GLU A 518 -116.45 1.31 -5.07
C GLU A 518 -115.41 0.29 -5.52
N CYS A 519 -115.81 -0.84 -6.11
CA CYS A 519 -114.90 -1.83 -6.69
C CYS A 519 -114.10 -1.23 -7.86
N ARG A 520 -114.77 -0.45 -8.72
CA ARG A 520 -114.13 0.28 -9.81
C ARG A 520 -113.12 1.30 -9.28
N ARG A 521 -113.51 2.14 -8.32
CA ARG A 521 -112.61 3.10 -7.66
C ARG A 521 -111.40 2.41 -7.05
N ARG A 522 -111.56 1.29 -6.33
CA ARG A 522 -110.44 0.53 -5.76
C ARG A 522 -109.50 -0.05 -6.84
N ALA A 523 -110.03 -0.47 -7.98
CA ALA A 523 -109.21 -0.93 -9.10
C ALA A 523 -108.46 0.23 -9.77
N GLU A 524 -109.13 1.37 -9.97
CA GLU A 524 -108.53 2.59 -10.53
C GLU A 524 -107.47 3.19 -9.57
N GLU A 525 -107.69 3.14 -8.26
CA GLU A 525 -106.70 3.51 -7.23
C GLU A 525 -105.49 2.56 -7.21
N ARG A 526 -105.69 1.24 -7.35
CA ARG A 526 -104.59 0.27 -7.43
C ARG A 526 -103.74 0.47 -8.69
N VAL A 527 -104.37 0.74 -9.83
CA VAL A 527 -103.68 1.11 -11.07
C VAL A 527 -102.92 2.43 -10.90
N ALA A 528 -103.55 3.47 -10.34
CA ALA A 528 -102.91 4.77 -10.16
C ALA A 528 -101.72 4.72 -9.18
N GLY A 529 -101.81 3.92 -8.12
CA GLY A 529 -100.70 3.68 -7.19
C GLY A 529 -99.52 3.01 -7.86
N LEU A 530 -99.75 1.91 -8.59
CA LEU A 530 -98.70 1.21 -9.33
C LEU A 530 -98.12 2.05 -10.48
N ALA A 531 -98.92 2.91 -11.12
CA ALA A 531 -98.44 3.84 -12.13
C ALA A 531 -97.51 4.92 -11.53
N ALA A 532 -97.83 5.44 -10.35
CA ALA A 532 -96.95 6.36 -9.63
C ALA A 532 -95.66 5.68 -9.15
N GLU A 533 -95.73 4.42 -8.68
CA GLU A 533 -94.53 3.61 -8.37
C GLU A 533 -93.65 3.39 -9.62
N ALA A 534 -94.26 3.11 -10.78
CA ALA A 534 -93.54 2.93 -12.04
C ALA A 534 -92.86 4.23 -12.52
N GLU A 535 -93.54 5.37 -12.43
CA GLU A 535 -92.98 6.68 -12.81
C GLU A 535 -91.77 7.07 -11.94
N VAL A 536 -91.83 6.79 -10.63
CA VAL A 536 -90.71 7.01 -9.71
C VAL A 536 -89.54 6.06 -10.01
N ALA A 537 -89.81 4.80 -10.33
CA ALA A 537 -88.77 3.83 -10.69
C ALA A 537 -88.07 4.18 -12.01
N ALA A 538 -88.84 4.53 -13.05
CA ALA A 538 -88.32 4.96 -14.34
C ALA A 538 -87.46 6.23 -14.24
N ALA A 539 -87.86 7.20 -13.39
CA ALA A 539 -87.03 8.37 -13.10
C ALA A 539 -85.71 8.00 -12.39
N GLY A 540 -85.71 6.98 -11.52
CA GLY A 540 -84.51 6.45 -10.89
C GLY A 540 -83.56 5.77 -11.88
N GLU A 541 -84.09 4.88 -12.75
CA GLU A 541 -83.32 4.23 -13.82
C GLU A 541 -82.63 5.26 -14.73
N GLU A 542 -83.39 6.29 -15.15
CA GLU A 542 -82.91 7.39 -15.99
C GLU A 542 -81.71 8.13 -15.37
N GLU A 543 -81.72 8.36 -14.06
CA GLU A 543 -80.61 9.02 -13.35
C GLU A 543 -79.37 8.14 -13.22
N VAL A 544 -79.53 6.84 -12.98
CA VAL A 544 -78.38 5.91 -12.89
C VAL A 544 -77.77 5.71 -14.28
N ARG A 545 -78.59 5.52 -15.32
CA ARG A 545 -78.14 5.38 -16.71
C ARG A 545 -77.33 6.61 -17.17
N LYS A 546 -77.79 7.83 -16.88
CA LYS A 546 -77.05 9.07 -17.18
C LYS A 546 -75.67 9.16 -16.49
N LYS A 547 -75.52 8.58 -15.29
CA LYS A 547 -74.22 8.52 -14.59
C LYS A 547 -73.27 7.56 -15.30
N VAL A 548 -73.74 6.37 -15.67
CA VAL A 548 -72.97 5.37 -16.44
C VAL A 548 -72.52 5.95 -17.79
N GLU A 549 -73.43 6.57 -18.54
CA GLU A 549 -73.12 7.23 -19.82
C GLU A 549 -72.04 8.30 -19.69
N LYS A 550 -72.13 9.17 -18.67
CA LYS A 550 -71.15 10.25 -18.43
C LYS A 550 -69.74 9.70 -18.16
N MET A 551 -69.60 8.74 -17.25
CA MET A 551 -68.29 8.18 -16.91
C MET A 551 -67.71 7.37 -18.07
N THR A 552 -68.54 6.69 -18.85
CA THR A 552 -68.10 5.95 -20.04
C THR A 552 -67.46 6.91 -21.06
N GLY A 553 -68.09 8.07 -21.29
CA GLY A 553 -67.50 9.14 -22.11
C GLY A 553 -66.19 9.71 -21.54
N GLU A 554 -66.05 9.80 -20.21
CA GLU A 554 -64.81 10.22 -19.55
C GLU A 554 -63.68 9.20 -19.74
N ILE A 555 -63.95 7.89 -19.69
CA ILE A 555 -62.97 6.84 -20.06
C ILE A 555 -62.61 6.90 -21.55
N GLU A 556 -63.57 7.09 -22.44
CA GLU A 556 -63.30 7.20 -23.88
C GLU A 556 -62.38 8.40 -24.17
N GLY A 557 -62.59 9.54 -23.51
CA GLY A 557 -61.68 10.69 -23.55
C GLY A 557 -60.26 10.33 -23.10
N MET A 558 -60.11 9.76 -21.89
CA MET A 558 -58.80 9.34 -21.38
C MET A 558 -58.09 8.31 -22.28
N ARG A 559 -58.85 7.40 -22.91
CA ARG A 559 -58.29 6.42 -23.87
C ARG A 559 -57.71 7.11 -25.11
N VAL A 560 -58.40 8.10 -25.67
CA VAL A 560 -57.90 8.87 -26.81
C VAL A 560 -56.62 9.62 -26.43
N GLU A 561 -56.58 10.26 -25.25
CA GLU A 561 -55.38 10.96 -24.76
C GLU A 561 -54.18 10.01 -24.57
N ILE A 562 -54.41 8.80 -24.05
CA ILE A 562 -53.38 7.75 -23.92
C ILE A 562 -52.89 7.29 -25.31
N GLU A 563 -53.79 7.04 -26.26
CA GLU A 563 -53.40 6.68 -27.63
C GLU A 563 -52.59 7.77 -28.34
N GLU A 564 -52.94 9.05 -28.13
CA GLU A 564 -52.17 10.18 -28.66
C GLU A 564 -50.81 10.34 -27.97
N ALA A 565 -50.71 10.02 -26.68
CA ALA A 565 -49.43 9.98 -25.97
C ALA A 565 -48.54 8.85 -26.50
N LEU A 566 -49.10 7.64 -26.74
CA LEU A 566 -48.39 6.51 -27.33
C LEU A 566 -47.88 6.83 -28.74
N LYS A 567 -48.73 7.36 -29.63
CA LYS A 567 -48.33 7.78 -30.99
C LYS A 567 -47.20 8.82 -30.96
N ARG A 568 -47.22 9.76 -30.00
CA ARG A 568 -46.12 10.73 -29.80
C ARG A 568 -44.83 10.06 -29.31
N ALA A 569 -44.92 9.08 -28.41
CA ALA A 569 -43.77 8.31 -27.94
C ALA A 569 -43.15 7.45 -29.04
N GLU A 570 -43.95 6.80 -29.88
CA GLU A 570 -43.49 6.04 -31.05
C GLU A 570 -42.73 6.93 -32.06
N VAL A 571 -43.25 8.13 -32.35
CA VAL A 571 -42.57 9.11 -33.21
C VAL A 571 -41.25 9.57 -32.60
N ALA A 572 -41.20 9.79 -31.27
CA ALA A 572 -39.96 10.15 -30.58
C ALA A 572 -38.93 9.00 -30.57
N GLU A 573 -39.38 7.75 -30.42
CA GLU A 573 -38.51 6.57 -30.48
C GLU A 573 -37.95 6.35 -31.91
N GLY A 574 -38.78 6.55 -32.95
CA GLY A 574 -38.33 6.56 -34.34
C GLY A 574 -37.31 7.66 -34.65
N ALA A 575 -37.54 8.87 -34.16
CA ALA A 575 -36.58 9.98 -34.27
C ALA A 575 -35.26 9.68 -33.55
N LYS A 576 -35.32 9.09 -32.34
CA LYS A 576 -34.16 8.63 -31.60
C LYS A 576 -33.36 7.60 -32.40
N LYS A 577 -34.01 6.58 -32.98
CA LYS A 577 -33.36 5.54 -33.79
C LYS A 577 -32.59 6.13 -34.97
N MET A 578 -33.16 7.11 -35.70
CA MET A 578 -32.42 7.80 -36.77
C MET A 578 -31.18 8.55 -36.26
N VAL A 579 -31.26 9.21 -35.10
CA VAL A 579 -30.10 9.89 -34.49
C VAL A 579 -29.04 8.88 -34.03
N GLU A 580 -29.44 7.72 -33.49
CA GLU A 580 -28.51 6.64 -33.15
C GLU A 580 -27.82 6.07 -34.40
N GLU A 581 -28.55 5.86 -35.50
CA GLU A 581 -28.01 5.40 -36.78
C GLU A 581 -27.01 6.39 -37.40
N GLU A 582 -27.30 7.70 -37.38
CA GLU A 582 -26.34 8.76 -37.74
C GLU A 582 -25.09 8.69 -36.86
N MET A 583 -25.25 8.59 -35.54
CA MET A 583 -24.13 8.49 -34.59
C MET A 583 -23.30 7.21 -34.78
N TYR A 584 -23.91 6.10 -35.22
CA TYR A 584 -23.19 4.87 -35.61
C TYR A 584 -22.49 4.99 -36.97
N ARG A 585 -22.95 5.88 -37.86
CA ARG A 585 -22.26 6.21 -39.11
C ARG A 585 -21.03 7.07 -38.82
N TRP A 586 -21.19 8.15 -38.06
CA TRP A 586 -20.10 9.06 -37.67
C TRP A 586 -18.99 8.34 -36.89
N ARG A 587 -19.33 7.38 -36.02
CA ARG A 587 -18.32 6.56 -35.32
C ARG A 587 -17.55 5.61 -36.23
N ARG A 588 -18.15 5.13 -37.33
CA ARG A 588 -17.45 4.33 -38.35
C ARG A 588 -16.55 5.22 -39.19
N GLU A 589 -17.08 6.33 -39.69
CA GLU A 589 -16.30 7.32 -40.46
C GLU A 589 -15.11 7.86 -39.65
N ALA A 590 -15.27 8.09 -38.35
CA ALA A 590 -14.17 8.50 -37.47
C ALA A 590 -13.13 7.37 -37.23
N ALA A 591 -13.54 6.10 -37.25
CA ALA A 591 -12.60 4.97 -37.15
C ALA A 591 -11.84 4.73 -38.46
N ASP A 592 -12.50 4.87 -39.61
CA ASP A 592 -11.90 4.74 -40.94
C ASP A 592 -10.89 5.87 -41.25
N VAL A 593 -10.94 7.00 -40.52
CA VAL A 593 -9.98 8.12 -40.63
C VAL A 593 -8.71 7.91 -39.81
N ASP A 594 -8.72 7.01 -38.81
CA ASP A 594 -7.58 6.71 -37.93
C ASP A 594 -6.81 5.43 -38.31
N GLU A 595 -7.20 4.71 -39.38
CA GLU A 595 -6.32 3.69 -39.99
C GLU A 595 -5.22 4.35 -40.84
N PRO A 596 -3.93 4.22 -40.48
CA PRO A 596 -2.86 4.68 -41.34
C PRO A 596 -2.78 3.78 -42.57
N ALA A 597 -2.73 4.38 -43.76
CA ALA A 597 -2.60 3.68 -45.05
C ALA A 597 -1.29 2.85 -45.11
N GLY A 598 -1.38 1.60 -44.65
CA GLY A 598 -0.29 0.63 -44.60
C GLY A 598 0.08 0.12 -45.99
N SER A 599 1.23 0.60 -46.48
CA SER A 599 1.94 0.19 -47.70
C SER A 599 1.56 -1.16 -48.34
N SER A 600 1.01 -1.12 -49.56
CA SER A 600 1.05 -2.25 -50.49
C SER A 600 2.21 -2.10 -51.49
N SER A 601 3.46 -2.28 -51.05
CA SER A 601 4.61 -2.39 -51.95
C SER A 601 4.68 -3.79 -52.58
N GLY A 602 3.79 -4.05 -53.53
CA GLY A 602 3.82 -5.27 -54.35
C GLY A 602 5.04 -5.30 -55.25
N VAL A 603 6.02 -6.13 -54.92
CA VAL A 603 7.24 -6.34 -55.73
C VAL A 603 6.87 -6.99 -57.06
N VAL A 604 7.06 -6.26 -58.17
CA VAL A 604 7.09 -6.82 -59.52
C VAL A 604 8.55 -7.07 -59.90
N SER A 605 9.04 -8.28 -59.64
CA SER A 605 10.24 -8.80 -60.30
C SER A 605 9.87 -9.26 -61.70
N GLY A 606 10.59 -8.78 -62.72
CA GLY A 606 10.30 -9.10 -64.11
C GLY A 606 10.89 -10.43 -64.57
N GLU A 607 10.15 -11.12 -65.44
CA GLU A 607 10.70 -12.09 -66.40
C GLU A 607 10.30 -11.68 -67.82
N LYS A 608 11.13 -10.82 -68.45
CA LYS A 608 11.65 -10.92 -69.83
C LYS A 608 12.31 -9.63 -70.31
#